data_AF-A0A9X1RWY7-F1
#
_entry.id   AF-A0A9X1RWY7-F1
#
_cell.length_a   1.000
_cell.length_b   1.000
_cell.length_c   1.000
_cell.angle_alpha   90.00
_cell.angle_beta   90.00
_cell.angle_gamma   90.00
#
_symmetry.space_group_name_H-M   'P 1'
#
loop_
_entity.id
_entity.type
_entity.pdbx_description
1 polymer ?
#
loop_
_entity_poly.entity_id
_entity_poly.type
_entity_poly.pdbx_seq_one_letter_code
_entity_poly.pdbx_strand_id
1 'polypeptide(L)'
;MRTQTNHSNSALQRCAEPAISVAGWSADMQSVIWQNTRTGALDCCAEHKGYRLEACARPSRNELYAADLVIGRPGFPSRRFRALDYFYDPRQALGYATRWGRIWIDHQVKKHAGNAGRLDDREPLS
;
A
#
# COMPACT_ATOMS: atom_id res chain seq x y z
N MET A 1 25.97 41.09 35.13
CA MET A 1 25.03 41.26 34.01
C MET A 1 24.96 39.95 33.24
N ARG A 2 23.77 39.32 33.21
CA ARG A 2 23.48 38.10 32.45
C ARG A 2 22.94 38.52 31.09
N THR A 3 23.40 37.89 30.01
CA THR A 3 22.62 37.77 28.77
C THR A 3 22.85 36.39 28.16
N GLN A 4 21.82 35.58 28.30
CA GLN A 4 21.57 34.34 27.58
C GLN A 4 21.08 34.73 26.18
N THR A 5 21.61 34.13 25.12
CA THR A 5 20.98 34.14 23.80
C THR A 5 20.88 32.71 23.30
N ASN A 6 19.62 32.24 23.27
CA ASN A 6 19.18 31.05 22.59
C ASN A 6 19.25 31.26 21.06
N HIS A 7 19.18 30.12 20.36
CA HIS A 7 18.62 29.91 19.03
C HIS A 7 19.57 29.46 17.91
N SER A 8 19.38 28.18 17.57
CA SER A 8 19.01 27.70 16.23
C SER A 8 20.08 26.92 15.47
N ASN A 9 19.99 25.60 15.69
CA ASN A 9 20.35 24.53 14.78
C ASN A 9 19.82 24.84 13.36
N SER A 10 20.73 25.15 12.43
CA SER A 10 20.43 25.36 11.02
C SER A 10 20.95 24.16 10.23
N ALA A 11 20.16 23.09 10.22
CA ALA A 11 20.32 22.02 9.24
C ALA A 11 19.93 22.58 7.87
N LEU A 12 20.92 22.74 7.01
CA LEU A 12 20.75 23.11 5.60
C LEU A 12 19.86 22.06 4.89
N GLN A 13 18.58 22.39 4.76
CA GLN A 13 17.79 21.98 3.61
C GLN A 13 18.32 22.71 2.37
N ARG A 14 18.72 21.95 1.35
CA ARG A 14 18.44 22.23 -0.07
C ARG A 14 19.11 21.17 -0.93
N CYS A 15 18.29 20.29 -1.48
CA CYS A 15 18.25 19.95 -2.91
C CYS A 15 17.15 18.90 -3.07
N ALA A 16 15.92 19.38 -3.18
CA ALA A 16 14.80 18.58 -3.67
C ALA A 16 14.38 19.21 -5.00
N GLU A 17 14.76 18.57 -6.09
CA GLU A 17 13.94 18.38 -7.29
C GLU A 17 14.51 17.14 -8.01
N PRO A 18 13.62 16.23 -8.43
CA PRO A 18 13.15 16.37 -9.79
C PRO A 18 11.63 16.48 -9.85
N ALA A 19 11.19 17.48 -10.61
CA ALA A 19 9.86 17.63 -11.12
C ALA A 19 9.44 16.37 -11.90
N ILE A 20 8.56 15.58 -11.30
CA ILE A 20 7.59 14.79 -12.07
C ILE A 20 6.23 15.20 -11.51
N SER A 21 5.71 16.29 -12.07
CA SER A 21 4.33 16.68 -11.87
C SER A 21 3.45 15.69 -12.64
N VAL A 22 3.10 14.56 -12.01
CA VAL A 22 1.99 13.75 -12.50
C VAL A 22 0.72 14.29 -11.84
N ALA A 23 0.07 15.19 -12.57
CA ALA A 23 -1.22 15.74 -12.20
C ALA A 23 -2.23 14.60 -11.96
N GLY A 24 -2.86 14.61 -10.78
CA GLY A 24 -4.00 13.73 -10.47
C GLY A 24 -3.93 12.92 -9.18
N TRP A 25 -3.00 13.20 -8.26
CA TRP A 25 -3.00 12.54 -6.95
C TRP A 25 -4.07 13.14 -6.05
N SER A 26 -5.25 12.49 -6.09
CA SER A 26 -6.34 12.70 -5.15
C SER A 26 -5.84 12.63 -3.71
N ALA A 27 -6.31 13.56 -2.88
CA ALA A 27 -5.86 13.90 -1.52
C ALA A 27 -5.99 12.78 -0.45
N ASP A 28 -6.25 11.53 -0.86
CA ASP A 28 -6.52 10.36 -0.03
C ASP A 28 -5.28 9.46 0.19
N MET A 29 -4.07 9.96 -0.11
CA MET A 29 -2.80 9.22 0.00
C MET A 29 -2.00 9.60 1.26
N GLN A 30 -2.67 10.05 2.33
CA GLN A 30 -1.98 10.60 3.52
C GLN A 30 -1.75 9.60 4.67
N SER A 31 -2.22 8.34 4.59
CA SER A 31 -2.07 7.36 5.69
C SER A 31 -0.99 6.27 5.47
N VAL A 32 -0.19 6.37 4.41
CA VAL A 32 0.88 5.39 4.15
C VAL A 32 2.10 5.74 5.00
N ILE A 33 2.29 5.02 6.11
CA ILE A 33 3.55 5.07 6.88
C ILE A 33 4.63 4.34 6.06
N TRP A 34 5.52 5.11 5.44
CA TRP A 34 6.69 4.60 4.73
C TRP A 34 7.74 4.16 5.74
N GLN A 35 7.97 2.85 5.87
CA GLN A 35 9.10 2.34 6.63
C GLN A 35 10.21 1.97 5.64
N ASN A 36 11.39 2.57 5.79
CA ASN A 36 12.57 2.18 5.02
C ASN A 36 13.31 1.10 5.81
N THR A 37 13.00 -0.18 5.58
CA THR A 37 13.85 -1.24 6.09
C THR A 37 15.18 -1.25 5.32
N ARG A 38 16.28 -1.48 6.05
CA ARG A 38 17.68 -1.16 5.71
C ARG A 38 18.29 -1.90 4.49
N THR A 39 17.47 -2.44 3.59
CA THR A 39 17.91 -3.30 2.48
C THR A 39 17.08 -3.03 1.22
N GLY A 40 17.16 -1.83 0.64
CA GLY A 40 16.71 -1.51 -0.73
C GLY A 40 15.25 -1.76 -1.12
N ALA A 41 14.45 -2.43 -0.28
CA ALA A 41 13.06 -2.74 -0.47
C ALA A 41 12.22 -1.68 0.23
N LEU A 42 11.23 -1.14 -0.48
CA LEU A 42 10.22 -0.27 0.12
C LEU A 42 9.03 -1.14 0.50
N ASP A 43 8.55 -1.00 1.73
CA ASP A 43 7.36 -1.66 2.22
C ASP A 43 6.35 -0.66 2.76
N CYS A 44 5.07 -0.96 2.56
CA CYS A 44 3.98 -0.21 3.16
C CYS A 44 2.86 -1.13 3.65
N CYS A 45 2.36 -0.83 4.83
CA CYS A 45 1.19 -1.46 5.40
C CYS A 45 0.00 -0.51 5.31
N ALA A 46 -1.15 -1.01 4.90
CA ALA A 46 -2.41 -0.27 4.85
C ALA A 46 -3.55 -1.16 5.34
N GLU A 47 -4.58 -0.56 5.93
CA GLU A 47 -5.81 -1.27 6.26
C GLU A 47 -6.94 -0.81 5.35
N HIS A 48 -7.71 -1.75 4.79
CA HIS A 48 -8.82 -1.44 3.90
C HIS A 48 -9.97 -2.43 4.13
N LYS A 49 -11.13 -1.93 4.57
CA LYS A 49 -12.36 -2.73 4.81
C LYS A 49 -12.15 -3.93 5.75
N GLY A 50 -11.30 -3.78 6.77
CA GLY A 50 -10.96 -4.85 7.73
C GLY A 50 -9.97 -5.89 7.20
N TYR A 51 -9.38 -5.66 6.02
CA TYR A 51 -8.24 -6.42 5.52
C TYR A 51 -6.95 -5.62 5.78
N ARG A 52 -5.90 -6.32 6.19
CA ARG A 52 -4.55 -5.80 6.28
C ARG A 52 -3.83 -6.05 4.97
N LEU A 53 -3.30 -4.99 4.38
CA LEU A 53 -2.59 -4.99 3.13
C LEU A 53 -1.11 -4.69 3.42
N GLU A 54 -0.22 -5.56 2.98
CA GLU A 54 1.23 -5.35 3.08
C GLU A 54 1.79 -5.42 1.67
N ALA A 55 2.13 -4.26 1.12
CA ALA A 55 2.78 -4.15 -0.17
C ALA A 55 4.29 -4.01 0.03
N CYS A 56 5.06 -4.64 -0.85
CA CYS A 56 6.52 -4.58 -0.83
C CYS A 56 7.03 -4.44 -2.27
N ALA A 57 7.96 -3.52 -2.48
CA ALA A 57 8.79 -3.46 -3.67
C ALA A 57 10.07 -4.26 -3.42
N ARG A 58 10.11 -5.54 -3.83
CA ARG A 58 11.32 -6.36 -3.63
C ARG A 58 12.30 -6.18 -4.79
N PRO A 59 13.58 -5.88 -4.53
CA PRO A 59 14.61 -5.90 -5.56
C PRO A 59 14.70 -7.28 -6.20
N SER A 60 14.70 -7.29 -7.54
CA SER A 60 14.91 -8.47 -8.38
C SER A 60 16.33 -8.44 -8.97
N ARG A 61 16.77 -9.57 -9.52
CA ARG A 61 18.13 -9.74 -10.05
C ARG A 61 18.44 -8.86 -11.29
N ASN A 62 17.41 -8.29 -11.92
CA ASN A 62 17.52 -7.52 -13.17
C ASN A 62 17.41 -6.00 -12.94
N GLU A 63 17.79 -5.49 -11.77
CA GLU A 63 17.64 -4.06 -11.40
C GLU A 63 16.19 -3.55 -11.39
N LEU A 64 15.22 -4.48 -11.45
CA LEU A 64 13.80 -4.20 -11.36
C LEU A 64 13.30 -4.48 -9.94
N TYR A 65 12.23 -3.80 -9.56
CA TYR A 65 11.50 -4.01 -8.33
C TYR A 65 10.21 -4.77 -8.62
N ALA A 66 10.10 -5.95 -8.03
CA ALA A 66 8.88 -6.74 -8.08
C ALA A 66 7.84 -6.14 -7.12
N ALA A 67 6.64 -5.90 -7.65
CA ALA A 67 5.48 -5.48 -6.87
C ALA A 67 4.88 -6.70 -6.16
N ASP A 68 5.24 -6.90 -4.90
CA ASP A 68 4.71 -7.96 -4.06
C ASP A 68 3.62 -7.46 -3.14
N LEU A 69 2.68 -8.36 -2.81
CA LEU A 69 1.53 -8.03 -2.02
C LEU A 69 1.14 -9.19 -1.12
N VAL A 70 0.85 -8.90 0.14
CA VAL A 70 0.23 -9.82 1.08
C VAL A 70 -1.06 -9.18 1.57
N ILE A 71 -2.14 -9.95 1.53
CA ILE A 71 -3.45 -9.53 2.02
C ILE A 71 -3.85 -10.48 3.13
N GLY A 72 -3.94 -9.98 4.35
CA GLY A 72 -4.40 -10.72 5.52
C GLY A 72 -5.76 -10.23 5.98
N ARG A 73 -6.54 -11.12 6.60
CA ARG A 73 -7.73 -10.75 7.37
C ARG A 73 -7.76 -11.58 8.66
N PRO A 74 -8.09 -10.99 9.81
CA PRO A 74 -8.26 -11.76 11.04
C PRO A 74 -9.28 -12.89 10.83
N GLY A 75 -8.91 -14.11 11.21
CA GLY A 75 -9.75 -15.30 11.07
C GLY A 75 -9.77 -15.96 9.69
N PHE A 76 -8.98 -15.47 8.72
CA PHE A 76 -8.88 -16.07 7.38
C PHE A 76 -7.42 -16.26 6.97
N PRO A 77 -7.12 -17.24 6.09
CA PRO A 77 -5.77 -17.42 5.58
C PRO A 77 -5.32 -16.19 4.78
N SER A 78 -4.10 -15.73 5.04
CA SER A 78 -3.49 -14.65 4.28
C SER A 78 -3.22 -15.11 2.85
N ARG A 79 -3.41 -14.19 1.90
CA ARG A 79 -3.14 -14.42 0.49
C ARG A 79 -1.93 -13.62 0.05
N ARG A 80 -0.93 -14.31 -0.46
CA ARG A 80 0.30 -13.72 -0.96
C ARG A 80 0.30 -13.74 -2.49
N PHE A 81 0.59 -12.60 -3.08
CA PHE A 81 0.83 -12.41 -4.49
C PHE A 81 2.28 -11.98 -4.67
N ARG A 82 3.00 -12.72 -5.51
CA ARG A 82 4.40 -12.45 -5.80
C ARG A 82 4.53 -11.87 -7.19
N ALA A 83 5.34 -10.83 -7.33
CA ALA A 83 5.67 -10.18 -8.59
C ALA A 83 4.43 -9.93 -9.46
N LEU A 84 3.47 -9.15 -8.94
CA LEU A 84 2.30 -8.71 -9.71
C LEU A 84 2.71 -8.04 -11.01
N ASP A 85 3.78 -7.26 -10.95
CA ASP A 85 4.47 -6.65 -12.08
C ASP A 85 5.90 -6.23 -11.66
N TYR A 86 6.71 -5.78 -12.61
CA TYR A 86 8.08 -5.32 -12.39
C TYR A 86 8.24 -3.86 -12.80
N PHE A 87 8.83 -3.05 -11.93
CA PHE A 87 9.06 -1.63 -12.17
C PHE A 87 10.51 -1.25 -11.96
N TYR A 88 10.99 -0.24 -12.69
CA TYR A 88 12.32 0.34 -12.44
C TYR A 88 12.36 1.18 -11.16
N ASP A 89 11.22 1.76 -10.74
CA ASP A 89 11.10 2.58 -9.54
C ASP A 89 10.39 1.80 -8.42
N PRO A 90 11.02 1.64 -7.24
CA PRO A 90 10.39 0.95 -6.11
C PRO A 90 9.12 1.64 -5.62
N ARG A 91 8.98 2.97 -5.77
CA ARG A 91 7.77 3.70 -5.37
C ARG A 91 6.60 3.35 -6.28
N GLN A 92 6.86 3.15 -7.57
CA GLN A 92 5.85 2.72 -8.53
C GLN A 92 5.40 1.28 -8.25
N ALA A 93 6.35 0.37 -7.99
CA ALA A 93 6.04 -1.00 -7.59
C ALA A 93 5.16 -1.05 -6.34
N LEU A 94 5.50 -0.25 -5.32
CA LEU A 94 4.75 -0.20 -4.07
C LEU A 94 3.36 0.40 -4.25
N GLY A 95 3.25 1.52 -4.96
CA GLY A 95 1.96 2.17 -5.24
C GLY A 95 1.04 1.27 -6.07
N TYR A 96 1.61 0.54 -7.03
CA TYR A 96 0.88 -0.43 -7.84
C TYR A 96 0.36 -1.59 -6.99
N ALA A 97 1.22 -2.25 -6.21
CA ALA A 97 0.82 -3.34 -5.31
C ALA A 97 -0.29 -2.89 -4.34
N THR A 98 -0.17 -1.68 -3.78
CA THR A 98 -1.17 -1.11 -2.86
C THR A 98 -2.52 -0.91 -3.54
N ARG A 99 -2.52 -0.27 -4.73
CA ARG A 99 -3.75 -0.02 -5.50
C ARG A 99 -4.41 -1.32 -5.93
N TRP A 100 -3.63 -2.25 -6.45
CA TRP A 100 -4.12 -3.57 -6.87
C TRP A 100 -4.76 -4.32 -5.71
N GLY A 101 -4.14 -4.25 -4.53
CA GLY A 101 -4.67 -4.82 -3.30
C GLY A 101 -6.05 -4.28 -2.90
N ARG A 102 -6.26 -2.96 -2.97
CA ARG A 102 -7.56 -2.34 -2.68
C ARG A 102 -8.65 -2.83 -3.66
N ILE A 103 -8.33 -2.88 -4.96
CA ILE A 103 -9.24 -3.39 -6.00
C ILE A 103 -9.60 -4.85 -5.73
N TRP A 104 -8.61 -5.68 -5.38
CA TRP A 104 -8.84 -7.08 -5.05
C TRP A 104 -9.78 -7.24 -3.85
N ILE A 105 -9.55 -6.47 -2.77
CA ILE A 105 -10.41 -6.48 -1.58
C ILE A 105 -11.83 -6.06 -1.94
N ASP A 106 -12.00 -4.98 -2.70
CA ASP A 106 -13.31 -4.49 -3.12
C ASP A 106 -14.08 -5.55 -3.91
N HIS A 107 -13.38 -6.27 -4.80
CA HIS A 107 -13.96 -7.39 -5.54
C HIS A 107 -14.35 -8.57 -4.62
N GLN A 108 -13.53 -8.91 -3.61
CA GLN A 108 -13.89 -9.95 -2.65
C GLN A 108 -15.12 -9.57 -1.82
N VAL A 109 -15.17 -8.36 -1.29
CA VAL A 109 -16.31 -7.87 -0.50
C VAL A 109 -17.60 -7.94 -1.32
N LYS A 110 -17.55 -7.51 -2.60
CA LYS A 110 -18.69 -7.62 -3.52
C LYS A 110 -19.09 -9.08 -3.76
N LYS A 111 -18.14 -9.97 -4.00
CA LYS A 111 -18.40 -11.40 -4.21
C LYS A 111 -19.08 -12.04 -3.00
N HIS A 112 -18.62 -11.73 -1.79
CA HIS A 112 -19.20 -12.26 -0.56
C HIS A 112 -20.60 -11.68 -0.29
N ALA A 113 -20.86 -10.41 -0.62
CA ALA A 113 -22.20 -9.83 -0.54
C ALA A 113 -23.18 -10.49 -1.52
N GLY A 114 -22.77 -10.74 -2.77
CA GLY A 114 -23.61 -11.39 -3.78
C GLY A 114 -23.93 -12.85 -3.46
N ASN A 115 -23.02 -13.58 -2.80
CA ASN A 115 -23.28 -14.96 -2.37
C ASN A 115 -24.27 -15.05 -1.20
N ALA A 116 -24.33 -14.04 -0.33
CA ALA A 116 -25.26 -14.04 0.80
C ALA A 116 -26.73 -13.91 0.34
N GLY A 117 -26.99 -13.18 -0.75
CA GLY A 117 -28.34 -13.01 -1.30
C GLY A 117 -28.88 -14.20 -2.10
N ARG A 118 -28.08 -15.25 -2.37
CA ARG A 118 -28.47 -16.38 -3.24
C ARG A 118 -29.01 -17.60 -2.49
N LEU A 119 -29.16 -17.50 -1.17
CA LEU A 119 -29.60 -18.61 -0.30
C LEU A 119 -31.04 -18.46 0.22
N ASP A 120 -31.74 -17.37 -0.14
CA ASP A 120 -33.12 -17.11 0.29
C ASP A 120 -34.21 -17.60 -0.70
N ASP A 121 -33.86 -18.07 -1.90
CA ASP A 121 -34.85 -18.55 -2.90
C ASP A 121 -35.21 -20.04 -2.75
N ARG A 122 -35.36 -20.55 -1.52
CA ARG A 122 -35.91 -21.89 -1.28
C ARG A 122 -37.26 -21.79 -0.58
N GLU A 123 -38.28 -21.48 -1.39
CA GLU A 123 -39.71 -21.64 -1.12
C GLU A 123 -40.00 -22.95 -0.36
N PRO A 124 -40.70 -22.92 0.79
CA PRO A 124 -41.24 -24.12 1.41
C PRO A 124 -42.51 -24.53 0.66
N LEU A 125 -42.43 -25.62 -0.11
CA LEU A 125 -43.61 -26.30 -0.63
C LEU A 125 -44.47 -26.75 0.56
N SER A 126 -45.66 -26.14 0.65
CA SER A 126 -46.70 -26.43 1.62
C SER A 126 -47.51 -27.67 1.26
#